data_AF-A0A0B7C2Q8-F1
#
_entry.id   AF-A0A0B7C2Q8-F1
#
_cell.length_a   1.000
_cell.length_b   1.000
_cell.length_c   1.000
_cell.angle_alpha   90.00
_cell.angle_beta   90.00
_cell.angle_gamma   90.00
#
_symmetry.space_group_name_H-M   'P 1'
#
loop_
_entity.id
_entity.type
_entity.pdbx_description
1 polymer ?
#
loop_
_entity_poly.entity_id
_entity_poly.type
_entity_poly.pdbx_seq_one_letter_code
_entity_poly.pdbx_strand_id
1 'polypeptide(L)'
;ILEILRYVSQVPLNCFRNVSTEINFEGMTIPKDTMVIVNSGYFFRDEKLYEDPSTFKPERFLDMEGNMLPVDHPTQRNLIVFG
;
A
#
# COMPACT_ATOMS: atom_id res chain seq x y z
N ILE A 1 -9.75 1.66 12.45
CA ILE A 1 -8.42 0.98 12.47
C ILE A 1 -7.68 1.15 11.15
N LEU A 2 -8.31 0.99 9.98
CA LEU A 2 -7.60 1.07 8.70
C LEU A 2 -6.88 2.42 8.46
N GLU A 3 -7.54 3.54 8.77
CA GLU A 3 -6.92 4.86 8.55
C GLU A 3 -5.72 5.14 9.45
N ILE A 4 -5.66 4.61 10.68
CA ILE A 4 -4.46 4.77 11.53
C ILE A 4 -3.27 4.00 10.95
N LEU A 5 -3.50 2.81 10.39
CA LEU A 5 -2.45 2.02 9.75
C LEU A 5 -1.90 2.72 8.48
N ARG A 6 -2.80 3.31 7.67
CA ARG A 6 -2.40 4.12 6.50
C ARG A 6 -1.64 5.37 6.93
N TYR A 7 -2.23 6.18 7.80
CA TYR A 7 -1.74 7.53 8.13
C TYR A 7 -0.40 7.52 8.85
N VAL A 8 -0.30 6.71 9.91
CA VAL A 8 0.95 6.56 10.68
C VAL A 8 1.99 5.82 9.85
N SER A 9 1.55 4.86 9.01
CA SER A 9 2.45 4.03 8.21
C SER A 9 3.55 3.41 9.07
N GLN A 10 3.20 2.77 10.18
CA GLN A 10 4.16 2.32 11.20
C GLN A 10 5.29 1.44 10.63
N VAL A 11 4.99 0.68 9.57
CA VAL A 11 5.96 -0.09 8.78
C VAL A 11 5.98 0.50 7.36
N PRO A 12 6.70 1.61 7.12
CA PRO A 12 6.65 2.31 5.83
C PRO A 12 7.45 1.55 4.74
N LEU A 13 8.45 0.78 5.17
CA LEU A 13 9.20 -0.17 4.34
C LEU A 13 8.86 -1.57 4.84
N ASN A 14 8.28 -2.39 3.96
CA ASN A 14 7.93 -3.77 4.31
C ASN A 14 9.17 -4.66 4.49
N CYS A 15 8.94 -5.92 4.86
CA CYS A 15 9.99 -6.92 4.93
C CYS A 15 10.75 -7.05 3.61
N PHE A 16 12.07 -7.17 3.73
CA PHE A 16 12.96 -7.44 2.60
C PHE A 16 12.57 -8.76 1.92
N ARG A 17 12.52 -8.73 0.59
CA ARG A 17 12.32 -9.91 -0.27
C ARG A 17 13.50 -10.00 -1.23
N ASN A 18 13.77 -11.20 -1.75
CA ASN A 18 14.77 -11.39 -2.79
C ASN A 18 14.12 -11.98 -4.04
N VAL A 19 14.62 -11.57 -5.20
CA VAL A 19 14.20 -12.10 -6.50
C VAL A 19 14.73 -13.52 -6.66
N SER A 20 13.83 -14.52 -6.74
CA SER A 20 14.22 -15.94 -6.74
C SER A 20 14.87 -16.42 -8.04
N THR A 21 14.55 -15.77 -9.16
CA THR A 21 15.08 -16.03 -10.51
C THR A 21 15.08 -14.71 -11.26
N GLU A 22 15.98 -14.54 -12.23
CA GLU A 22 15.97 -13.35 -13.08
C GLU A 22 14.59 -13.14 -13.72
N ILE A 23 14.09 -11.91 -13.68
CA ILE A 23 12.81 -11.53 -14.27
C ILE A 23 12.98 -10.29 -15.16
N ASN A 24 12.13 -10.16 -16.16
CA ASN A 24 11.91 -8.88 -16.83
C ASN A 24 10.63 -8.24 -16.28
N PHE A 25 10.75 -7.03 -15.74
CA PHE A 25 9.64 -6.28 -15.16
C PHE A 25 9.69 -4.84 -15.66
N GLU A 26 8.59 -4.36 -16.26
CA GLU A 26 8.49 -3.01 -16.84
C GLU A 26 9.67 -2.69 -17.81
N GLY A 27 10.11 -3.68 -18.59
CA GLY A 27 11.23 -3.55 -19.53
C GLY A 27 12.62 -3.59 -18.88
N MET A 28 12.71 -3.71 -17.55
CA MET A 28 13.97 -3.84 -16.82
C MET A 28 14.26 -5.31 -16.49
N THR A 29 15.48 -5.76 -16.74
CA THR A 29 15.95 -7.06 -16.27
C THR A 29 16.42 -6.94 -14.83
N ILE A 30 15.75 -7.65 -13.91
CA ILE A 30 16.08 -7.70 -12.50
C ILE A 30 16.77 -9.05 -12.21
N PRO A 31 18.07 -9.05 -11.86
CA PRO A 31 18.81 -10.28 -11.60
C PRO A 31 18.27 -11.06 -10.40
N LYS A 32 18.50 -12.37 -10.41
CA LYS A 32 18.33 -13.22 -9.23
C LYS A 32 19.11 -12.65 -8.03
N ASP A 33 18.57 -12.85 -6.83
CA ASP A 33 19.10 -12.41 -5.53
C ASP A 33 19.12 -10.89 -5.33
N THR A 34 18.51 -10.13 -6.25
CA THR A 34 18.25 -8.70 -6.04
C THR A 34 17.29 -8.51 -4.87
N MET A 35 17.67 -7.65 -3.92
CA MET A 35 16.82 -7.28 -2.78
C MET A 35 15.73 -6.30 -3.23
N VAL A 36 14.49 -6.60 -2.86
CA VAL A 36 13.29 -5.80 -3.15
C VAL A 36 12.63 -5.40 -1.85
N ILE A 37 12.25 -4.13 -1.76
CA ILE A 37 11.58 -3.54 -0.61
C ILE A 37 10.38 -2.76 -1.12
N VAL A 38 9.20 -3.05 -0.57
CA VAL A 38 7.99 -2.30 -0.91
C VAL A 38 7.88 -1.08 0.01
N ASN A 39 7.82 0.11 -0.58
CA ASN A 39 7.65 1.38 0.14
C ASN A 39 6.17 1.74 0.29
N SER A 40 5.45 1.03 1.16
CA SER A 40 4.04 1.31 1.48
C SER A 40 3.81 2.74 1.98
N GLY A 41 4.75 3.29 2.77
CA GLY A 41 4.61 4.65 3.31
C GLY A 41 4.53 5.73 2.23
N TYR A 42 5.22 5.53 1.10
CA TYR A 42 5.09 6.37 -0.08
C TYR A 42 3.72 6.22 -0.75
N PHE A 43 3.28 4.98 -1.02
CA PHE A 43 1.99 4.72 -1.66
C PHE A 43 0.80 5.25 -0.85
N PHE A 44 0.86 5.17 0.48
CA PHE A 44 -0.16 5.70 1.37
C PHE A 44 -0.30 7.23 1.32
N ARG A 45 0.69 7.92 0.76
CA ARG A 45 0.74 9.37 0.55
C ARG A 45 0.52 9.79 -0.90
N ASP A 46 0.30 8.85 -1.81
CA ASP A 46 0.03 9.15 -3.21
C ASP A 46 -1.41 9.64 -3.37
N GLU A 47 -1.56 10.88 -3.84
CA GLU A 47 -2.85 11.52 -4.12
C GLU A 47 -3.65 10.79 -5.21
N LYS A 48 -2.99 9.98 -6.05
CA LYS A 48 -3.67 9.13 -7.03
C LYS A 48 -4.38 7.93 -6.39
N LEU A 49 -3.94 7.51 -5.20
CA LEU A 49 -4.49 6.36 -4.48
C LEU A 49 -5.41 6.77 -3.33
N TYR A 50 -5.12 7.91 -2.70
CA TYR A 50 -5.87 8.43 -1.56
C TYR A 50 -6.08 9.93 -1.68
N GLU A 51 -7.35 10.37 -1.68
CA GLU A 51 -7.70 11.78 -1.62
C GLU A 51 -7.25 12.42 -0.30
N ASP A 52 -6.64 13.60 -0.36
CA ASP A 52 -6.07 14.33 0.78
C ASP A 52 -5.29 13.42 1.75
N PRO A 53 -4.22 12.77 1.28
CA PRO A 53 -3.59 11.68 2.02
C PRO A 53 -2.94 12.14 3.34
N SER A 54 -2.58 13.42 3.42
CA SER A 54 -2.03 14.09 4.61
C SER A 54 -3.09 14.41 5.68
N THR A 55 -4.37 14.16 5.40
CA THR A 55 -5.47 14.31 6.36
C THR A 55 -5.89 12.95 6.90
N PHE A 56 -6.05 12.86 8.22
CA PHE A 56 -6.64 11.70 8.87
C PHE A 56 -8.16 11.71 8.65
N LYS A 57 -8.65 10.86 7.74
CA LYS A 57 -10.07 10.74 7.35
C LYS A 57 -10.52 9.27 7.42
N PRO A 58 -10.98 8.76 8.57
CA PRO A 58 -11.45 7.37 8.70
C PRO A 58 -12.60 7.01 7.77
N GLU A 59 -13.40 8.00 7.38
CA GLU A 59 -14.60 7.88 6.56
C GLU A 59 -14.28 7.32 5.16
N ARG A 60 -13.04 7.46 4.67
CA ARG A 60 -12.62 6.91 3.37
C ARG A 60 -12.74 5.39 3.26
N PHE A 61 -12.85 4.70 4.41
CA PHE A 61 -13.02 3.25 4.48
C PHE A 61 -14.47 2.80 4.71
N LEU A 62 -15.41 3.75 4.73
CA LEU A 62 -16.82 3.52 4.99
C LEU A 62 -17.68 3.88 3.77
N ASP A 63 -18.83 3.23 3.63
CA ASP A 63 -19.89 3.65 2.72
C ASP A 63 -20.75 4.78 3.32
N MET A 64 -21.77 5.24 2.59
CA MET A 64 -22.64 6.35 3.03
C MET A 64 -23.48 5.99 4.26
N GLU A 65 -23.73 4.70 4.44
CA GLU A 65 -24.49 4.13 5.55
C GLU A 65 -23.60 3.86 6.78
N GLY A 66 -22.28 4.07 6.66
CA GLY A 66 -21.30 3.89 7.73
C GLY A 66 -20.78 2.46 7.88
N ASN A 67 -21.08 1.56 6.94
CA ASN A 67 -20.53 0.21 6.93
C ASN A 67 -19.13 0.22 6.31
N MET A 68 -18.34 -0.80 6.62
CA MET A 68 -17.03 -0.99 6.01
C MET A 68 -17.19 -1.24 4.50
N LEU A 69 -16.34 -0.58 3.70
CA LEU A 69 -16.25 -0.89 2.28
C LEU A 69 -15.89 -2.37 2.05
N PRO A 70 -16.23 -2.94 0.89
CA PRO A 70 -15.77 -4.27 0.49
C PRO A 70 -14.24 -4.37 0.46
N VAL A 71 -13.69 -5.58 0.68
CA VAL A 71 -12.23 -5.82 0.70
C VAL A 71 -11.59 -5.58 -0.68
N ASP A 72 -12.35 -5.81 -1.74
CA ASP A 72 -11.94 -5.57 -3.13
C ASP A 72 -12.06 -4.10 -3.55
N HIS A 73 -12.68 -3.24 -2.72
CA HIS A 73 -12.74 -1.81 -2.97
C HIS A 73 -11.33 -1.23 -3.08
N PRO A 74 -11.04 -0.36 -4.08
CA PRO A 74 -9.69 0.17 -4.31
C PRO A 74 -9.03 0.75 -3.05
N THR A 75 -9.77 1.51 -2.25
CA THR A 75 -9.27 2.09 -0.99
C THR A 75 -8.75 1.05 0.01
N GLN A 76 -9.44 -0.09 0.12
CA GLN A 76 -9.01 -1.19 1.00
C GLN A 76 -7.88 -2.00 0.37
N ARG A 77 -8.00 -2.32 -0.92
CA ARG A 77 -6.99 -3.09 -1.65
C ARG A 77 -5.62 -2.40 -1.68
N ASN A 78 -5.59 -1.07 -1.75
CA ASN A 78 -4.35 -0.29 -1.79
C ASN A 78 -3.64 -0.23 -0.42
N LEU A 79 -4.30 -0.66 0.67
CA LEU A 79 -3.76 -0.62 2.03
C LEU A 79 -2.87 -1.84 2.31
N ILE A 80 -1.64 -1.83 1.81
CA ILE A 80 -0.67 -2.92 1.96
C ILE A 80 0.19 -2.70 3.21
N VAL A 81 -0.33 -3.05 4.39
CA VAL A 81 0.33 -2.83 5.68
C VAL A 81 1.14 -4.05 6.15
N PHE A 82 0.74 -5.25 5.74
CA PHE A 82 1.31 -6.52 6.21
C PHE A 82 1.92 -7.38 5.09
N GLY A 83 2.23 -6.76 3.95
CA GLY A 83 2.84 -7.41 2.79
C GLY A 83 1.88 -8.20 1.91
#